data_AF-A0A2H0YKI4-F1
#
_entry.id   AF-A0A2H0YKI4-F1
#
_cell.length_a   1.000
_cell.length_b   1.000
_cell.length_c   1.000
_cell.angle_alpha   90.00
_cell.angle_beta   90.00
_cell.angle_gamma   90.00
#
_symmetry.space_group_name_H-M   'P 1'
#
loop_
_entity.id
_entity.type
_entity.pdbx_description
1 polymer ?
#
loop_
_entity_poly.entity_id
_entity_poly.type
_entity_poly.pdbx_seq_one_letter_code
_entity_poly.pdbx_strand_id
1 'polypeptide(L)' 'MKIKVDQALVEFQPETKEETAAMQKVWDLIVDCVKFNKKLVPVGEYVPVKRNLARFVIED' A
#
# COMPACT_ATOMS: atom_id res chain seq x y z
N MET A 1 -2.22 7.43 -10.39
CA MET A 1 -2.99 6.72 -9.33
C MET A 1 -3.73 7.73 -8.47
N LYS A 2 -5.02 7.50 -8.21
CA LYS A 2 -5.82 8.26 -7.25
C LYS A 2 -6.03 7.43 -5.98
N ILE A 3 -5.91 8.08 -4.83
CA ILE A 3 -6.16 7.47 -3.52
C ILE A 3 -7.28 8.26 -2.85
N LYS A 4 -8.32 7.57 -2.40
CA LYS A 4 -9.38 8.13 -1.56
C LYS A 4 -9.40 7.39 -0.24
N VAL A 5 -9.61 8.14 0.84
CA VAL A 5 -9.82 7.58 2.18
C VAL A 5 -11.16 8.10 2.65
N ASP A 6 -12.11 7.20 2.85
CA ASP A 6 -13.43 7.50 3.39
C ASP A 6 -13.68 6.70 4.66
N GLN A 7 -13.58 7.39 5.80
CA GLN A 7 -13.67 6.83 7.15
C GLN A 7 -12.76 5.61 7.37
N ALA A 8 -13.26 4.41 7.07
CA ALA A 8 -12.58 3.13 7.24
C ALA A 8 -12.24 2.43 5.91
N LEU A 9 -12.58 3.04 4.77
CA LEU A 9 -12.32 2.51 3.43
C LEU A 9 -11.18 3.29 2.77
N VAL A 10 -10.20 2.58 2.24
CA VAL A 10 -9.14 3.15 1.40
C VAL A 10 -9.31 2.60 -0.01
N GLU A 11 -9.55 3.49 -0.96
CA GLU A 11 -9.71 3.14 -2.37
C GLU A 11 -8.49 3.58 -3.16
N PHE A 12 -7.90 2.64 -3.90
CA PHE A 12 -6.84 2.93 -4.85
C PHE A 12 -7.36 2.74 -6.26
N GLN A 13 -7.32 3.80 -7.07
CA GLN A 13 -7.68 3.75 -8.48
C GLN A 13 -6.42 3.95 -9.32
N PRO A 14 -5.81 2.87 -9.87
CA PRO A 14 -4.70 3.01 -10.80
C PRO A 14 -5.18 3.67 -12.10
N GLU A 15 -4.32 4.47 -12.71
CA GLU A 15 -4.63 5.23 -13.93
C GLU A 15 -3.81 4.75 -15.13
N THR A 16 -2.73 3.97 -14.90
CA THR A 16 -1.91 3.37 -15.95
C THR A 16 -1.81 1.84 -15.84
N LYS A 17 -1.32 1.19 -16.89
CA LYS A 17 -1.12 -0.27 -16.91
C LYS A 17 -0.05 -0.70 -15.91
N GLU A 18 1.02 0.09 -15.79
CA GLU A 18 2.11 -0.14 -14.85
C GLU A 18 1.60 -0.03 -13.40
N GLU A 19 0.81 0.99 -13.11
CA GLU A 19 0.17 1.16 -11.80
C GLU A 19 -0.79 0.03 -11.48
N THR A 20 -1.55 -0.46 -12.47
CA THR A 20 -2.47 -1.60 -12.31
C THR A 20 -1.70 -2.87 -11.97
N ALA A 21 -0.61 -3.16 -12.70
CA ALA A 21 0.24 -4.30 -12.43
C ALA A 21 0.93 -4.22 -11.05
N ALA A 22 1.34 -3.02 -10.63
CA ALA A 22 1.87 -2.80 -9.29
C ALA A 22 0.80 -2.98 -8.21
N MET A 23 -0.41 -2.49 -8.42
CA MET A 23 -1.54 -2.64 -7.50
C MET A 23 -1.93 -4.11 -7.30
N GLN A 24 -1.92 -4.92 -8.36
CA GLN A 24 -2.17 -6.36 -8.25
C GLN A 24 -1.16 -7.03 -7.30
N LYS A 25 0.13 -6.71 -7.42
CA LYS A 25 1.17 -7.25 -6.53
C LYS A 25 0.96 -6.82 -5.08
N VAL A 26 0.58 -5.57 -4.85
CA VAL A 26 0.26 -5.06 -3.50
C VAL A 26 -0.95 -5.78 -2.93
N TRP A 27 -1.98 -6.03 -3.75
CA TRP A 27 -3.17 -6.75 -3.33
C TRP A 27 -2.83 -8.20 -2.91
N ASP A 28 -2.11 -8.92 -3.75
CA ASP A 28 -1.67 -10.30 -3.46
C ASP A 28 -0.85 -10.35 -2.16
N LEU A 29 0.03 -9.36 -1.96
CA LEU A 29 0.82 -9.23 -0.72
C LEU A 29 -0.04 -9.04 0.53
N ILE A 30 -1.06 -8.18 0.46
CA ILE A 30 -1.98 -7.94 1.58
C ILE A 30 -2.77 -9.20 1.90
N VAL A 31 -3.26 -9.91 0.87
CA VAL A 31 -3.95 -11.20 1.04
C VAL A 31 -3.03 -12.22 1.72
N ASP A 32 -1.77 -12.31 1.29
CA ASP A 32 -0.78 -13.18 1.93
C ASP A 32 -0.52 -12.78 3.38
N CYS A 33 -0.45 -11.49 3.69
CA CYS A 33 -0.29 -11.03 5.07
C CYS A 33 -1.45 -11.48 5.95
N VAL A 34 -2.70 -11.37 5.47
CA VAL A 34 -3.88 -11.89 6.18
C VAL A 34 -3.79 -13.41 6.34
N LYS A 35 -3.40 -14.14 5.30
CA LYS A 35 -3.33 -15.61 5.30
C LYS A 35 -2.27 -16.14 6.26
N PHE A 36 -1.12 -15.49 6.33
CA PHE A 36 0.02 -15.91 7.15
C PHE A 36 0.10 -15.16 8.50
N ASN A 37 -0.95 -14.41 8.86
CA ASN A 37 -1.02 -13.58 10.07
C ASN A 37 0.14 -12.58 10.22
N LYS A 38 0.69 -12.11 9.09
CA LYS A 38 1.74 -11.09 9.02
C LYS A 38 1.12 -9.70 8.99
N LYS A 39 1.91 -8.67 9.30
CA LYS A 39 1.47 -7.27 9.32
C LYS A 39 2.30 -6.45 8.35
N LEU A 40 1.64 -5.54 7.62
CA LEU A 40 2.33 -4.40 6.99
C LEU A 40 2.54 -3.32 8.04
N VAL A 41 3.80 -3.01 8.34
CA VAL A 41 4.19 -2.00 9.32
C VAL A 41 4.86 -0.84 8.59
N PRO A 42 4.44 0.42 8.81
CA PRO A 42 5.07 1.59 8.20
C PRO A 42 6.52 1.73 8.68
N VAL A 43 7.43 2.06 7.76
CA VAL A 43 8.86 2.21 8.04
C VAL A 43 9.25 3.68 8.06
N GLY A 44 9.58 4.19 9.24
CA GLY A 44 10.02 5.58 9.45
C GLY A 44 8.88 6.58 9.38
N GLU A 45 9.15 7.76 8.83
CA GLU A 45 8.16 8.84 8.63
C GLU A 45 7.82 9.03 7.15
N TYR A 46 6.53 9.25 6.83
CA TYR A 46 6.11 9.75 5.52
C TYR A 46 5.97 11.28 5.59
N VAL A 47 6.96 11.99 5.04
CA VAL A 47 6.96 13.45 4.94
C VAL A 47 7.11 13.83 3.47
N PRO A 48 6.01 14.13 2.75
CA PRO A 48 6.02 14.39 1.30
C PRO A 48 7.04 15.45 0.87
N VAL A 49 7.24 16.47 1.72
CA VAL A 49 8.17 17.60 1.49
C VAL A 49 9.63 17.15 1.51
N LYS A 50 9.98 16.17 2.35
CA LYS A 50 11.34 15.61 2.41
C LYS A 50 11.53 14.53 1.36
N ARG A 51 10.56 13.61 1.27
CA ARG A 51 10.57 12.46 0.37
C ARG A 51 9.15 11.98 0.15
N ASN A 52 8.66 12.13 -1.08
CA ASN A 52 7.34 11.64 -1.47
C ASN A 52 7.33 10.11 -1.71
N LEU A 53 7.64 9.34 -0.68
CA LEU A 53 7.67 7.88 -0.71
C LEU A 53 7.22 7.31 0.64
N ALA A 54 6.06 6.65 0.66
CA ALA A 54 5.66 5.81 1.79
C ALA A 54 6.33 4.44 1.68
N ARG A 55 6.79 3.90 2.82
CA ARG A 55 7.45 2.59 2.88
C ARG A 55 6.82 1.75 3.97
N PHE A 56 6.67 0.48 3.68
CA PHE A 56 6.17 -0.52 4.60
C PHE A 56 7.08 -1.74 4.56
N VAL A 57 7.20 -2.42 5.69
CA VAL A 57 7.87 -3.72 5.83
C VAL A 57 6.82 -4.74 6.26
N ILE A 58 7.07 -6.01 5.92
CA ILE A 58 6.24 -7.13 6.36
C ILE A 58 6.91 -7.73 7.59
N GLU A 59 6.16 -7.78 8.70
CA GLU A 59 6.60 -8.40 9.95
C GLU A 59 5.67 -9.56 10.32
N ASP A 60 6.21 -10.54 11.05
CA ASP A 60 5.46 -11.70 11.56
C ASP A 60 4.60 -11.35 12.79
#